data_AF-A0A8J9TK65-F1
#
_entry.id   AF-A0A8J9TK65-F1
#
_cell.length_a   1.000
_cell.length_b   1.000
_cell.length_c   1.000
_cell.angle_alpha   90.00
_cell.angle_beta   90.00
_cell.angle_gamma   90.00
#
_symmetry.space_group_name_H-M   'P 1'
#
loop_
_entity.id
_entity.type
_entity.pdbx_description
1 polymer ?
#
loop_
_entity_poly.entity_id
_entity_poly.type
_entity_poly.pdbx_seq_one_letter_code
_entity_poly.pdbx_strand_id
1 'polypeptide(L)'
;MRSERSSPSGSKESTSQDVADVAVIGAGWWSQGWHIPQLSRNTRANLVGIVDSASQPRSNLNPHLESLEALARKYDTAVFSSVSDLLANTPTLDGVIVATPHSTHYNIGKEIYDANRNREKPIHILMEKPMTTNIEEAYQLHQLVASRPEVSFLINHSANYRSQTKAAHQAVPQLGSLRYGSIFMASALSWIF
;
A
#
# COMPACT_ATOMS: atom_id res chain seq x y z
N MET A 1 35.35 -38.72 35.44
CA MET A 1 34.14 -37.90 35.26
C MET A 1 34.17 -37.25 33.89
N ARG A 2 33.50 -37.83 32.91
CA ARG A 2 33.30 -37.24 31.58
C ARG A 2 31.94 -36.55 31.58
N SER A 3 31.90 -35.25 31.34
CA SER A 3 30.65 -34.50 31.19
C SER A 3 30.13 -34.68 29.77
N GLU A 4 28.95 -35.29 29.63
CA GLU A 4 28.22 -35.37 28.38
C GLU A 4 27.65 -34.00 28.01
N ARG A 5 27.85 -33.61 26.74
CA ARG A 5 27.22 -32.44 26.15
C ARG A 5 25.81 -32.83 25.74
N SER A 6 24.81 -32.22 26.37
CA SER A 6 23.43 -32.24 25.90
C SER A 6 23.32 -31.39 24.64
N SER A 7 23.02 -32.01 23.51
CA SER A 7 22.60 -31.35 22.27
C SER A 7 21.28 -30.62 22.49
N PRO A 8 21.10 -29.36 22.04
CA PRO A 8 19.78 -28.76 22.02
C PRO A 8 19.02 -29.35 20.83
N SER A 9 17.94 -30.08 21.12
CA SER A 9 16.92 -30.45 20.14
C SER A 9 16.23 -29.18 19.65
N GLY A 10 16.74 -28.62 18.56
CA GLY A 10 16.03 -27.59 17.80
C GLY A 10 14.80 -28.22 17.18
N SER A 11 13.65 -28.06 17.83
CA SER A 11 12.36 -28.16 17.16
C SER A 11 12.39 -27.19 15.99
N LYS A 12 12.34 -27.72 14.76
CA LYS A 12 12.16 -26.91 13.56
C LYS A 12 10.84 -26.16 13.73
N GLU A 13 10.94 -24.86 14.02
CA GLU A 13 9.80 -23.95 13.91
C GLU A 13 9.29 -24.03 12.47
N SER A 14 8.05 -24.52 12.35
CA SER A 14 7.26 -24.43 11.13
C SER A 14 6.89 -22.96 10.92
N THR A 15 7.77 -22.18 10.29
CA THR A 15 7.41 -20.84 9.84
C THR A 15 6.61 -20.96 8.54
N SER A 16 5.31 -21.26 8.64
CA SER A 16 4.41 -20.81 7.58
C SER A 16 4.50 -19.29 7.59
N GLN A 17 5.15 -18.70 6.59
CA GLN A 17 5.13 -17.24 6.48
C GLN A 17 3.69 -16.83 6.17
N ASP A 18 3.07 -16.05 7.04
CA ASP A 18 1.72 -15.53 6.80
C ASP A 18 1.72 -14.72 5.49
N VAL A 19 0.92 -15.17 4.53
CA VAL A 19 0.74 -14.52 3.23
C VAL A 19 -0.50 -13.63 3.34
N ALA A 20 -0.38 -12.36 2.94
CA ALA A 20 -1.48 -11.40 3.01
C ALA A 20 -2.26 -11.29 1.70
N ASP A 21 -3.59 -11.34 1.76
CA ASP A 21 -4.46 -11.08 0.61
C ASP A 21 -4.65 -9.58 0.42
N VAL A 22 -4.08 -9.03 -0.65
CA VAL A 22 -4.03 -7.58 -0.90
C VAL A 22 -4.65 -7.22 -2.24
N ALA A 23 -5.48 -6.17 -2.26
CA ALA A 23 -6.03 -5.60 -3.48
C ALA A 23 -5.42 -4.23 -3.80
N VAL A 24 -5.43 -3.84 -5.08
CA VAL A 24 -5.01 -2.51 -5.54
C VAL A 24 -6.23 -1.74 -6.04
N ILE A 25 -6.50 -0.58 -5.44
CA ILE A 25 -7.58 0.33 -5.82
C ILE A 25 -6.98 1.48 -6.65
N GLY A 26 -7.40 1.57 -7.91
CA GLY A 26 -6.84 2.42 -8.95
C GLY A 26 -5.84 1.63 -9.82
N ALA A 27 -6.17 1.42 -11.09
CA ALA A 27 -5.37 0.69 -12.07
C ALA A 27 -4.66 1.65 -13.06
N GLY A 28 -4.31 2.85 -12.61
CA GLY A 28 -3.59 3.83 -13.40
C GLY A 28 -2.11 3.47 -13.64
N TRP A 29 -1.40 4.36 -14.34
CA TRP A 29 0.03 4.21 -14.67
C TRP A 29 0.91 3.81 -13.49
N TRP A 30 0.72 4.45 -12.34
CA TRP A 30 1.54 4.18 -11.16
C TRP A 30 1.31 2.77 -10.60
N SER A 31 0.06 2.32 -10.58
CA SER A 31 -0.28 0.97 -10.14
C SER A 31 0.24 -0.09 -11.11
N GLN A 32 0.03 0.08 -12.41
CA GLN A 32 0.48 -0.89 -13.42
C GLN A 32 2.01 -0.96 -13.53
N GLY A 33 2.72 0.16 -13.32
CA GLY A 33 4.18 0.19 -13.40
C GLY A 33 4.92 -0.24 -12.12
N TRP A 34 4.33 -0.01 -10.94
CA TRP A 34 5.01 -0.23 -9.66
C TRP A 34 4.22 -1.14 -8.72
N HIS A 35 3.01 -0.77 -8.29
CA HIS A 35 2.32 -1.53 -7.22
C HIS A 35 1.96 -2.96 -7.64
N ILE A 36 1.27 -3.13 -8.77
CA ILE A 36 0.76 -4.44 -9.23
C ILE A 36 1.93 -5.41 -9.52
N PRO A 37 2.96 -5.07 -10.32
CA PRO A 37 4.07 -5.98 -10.56
C PRO A 37 4.86 -6.34 -9.30
N GLN A 38 5.05 -5.40 -8.36
CA GLN A 38 5.79 -5.65 -7.13
C GLN A 38 4.99 -6.54 -6.17
N LEU A 39 3.67 -6.31 -6.06
CA LEU A 39 2.81 -7.13 -5.24
C LEU A 39 2.74 -8.57 -5.77
N SER A 40 2.58 -8.75 -7.09
CA SER A 40 2.56 -10.08 -7.74
C SER A 40 3.86 -10.87 -7.55
N ARG A 41 5.00 -10.21 -7.37
CA ARG A 41 6.31 -10.85 -7.15
C ARG A 41 6.64 -11.09 -5.67
N ASN A 42 5.80 -10.59 -4.76
CA ASN A 42 6.05 -10.68 -3.33
C ASN A 42 5.53 -12.01 -2.78
N THR A 43 6.42 -12.89 -2.32
CA THR A 43 6.05 -14.22 -1.79
C THR A 43 5.23 -14.18 -0.49
N ARG A 44 5.05 -13.00 0.10
CA ARG A 44 4.24 -12.77 1.31
C ARG A 44 2.96 -12.01 1.03
N ALA A 45 2.57 -11.85 -0.23
CA ALA A 45 1.32 -11.23 -0.60
C ALA A 45 0.68 -11.92 -1.80
N ASN A 46 -0.64 -12.11 -1.76
CA ASN A 46 -1.45 -12.48 -2.90
C ASN A 46 -2.13 -11.22 -3.44
N LEU A 47 -2.00 -10.97 -4.74
CA LEU A 47 -2.84 -9.97 -5.40
C LEU A 47 -4.21 -10.61 -5.66
N VAL A 48 -5.21 -10.24 -4.88
CA VAL A 48 -6.55 -10.85 -4.94
C VAL A 48 -7.57 -10.01 -5.69
N GLY A 49 -7.24 -8.74 -5.98
CA GLY A 49 -8.16 -7.83 -6.65
C GLY A 49 -7.49 -6.60 -7.22
N ILE A 50 -7.93 -6.17 -8.40
CA ILE A 50 -7.64 -4.84 -8.95
C ILE A 50 -8.97 -4.11 -9.15
N VAL A 51 -9.07 -2.89 -8.61
CA VAL A 51 -10.28 -2.07 -8.70
C VAL A 51 -10.01 -0.85 -9.57
N ASP A 52 -10.86 -0.59 -10.55
CA ASP A 52 -10.92 0.70 -11.24
C ASP A 52 -12.34 0.90 -11.78
N SER A 53 -12.84 2.14 -11.75
CA SER A 53 -14.17 2.45 -12.29
C SER A 53 -14.21 2.38 -13.81
N ALA A 54 -13.06 2.55 -14.47
CA ALA A 54 -12.92 2.40 -15.91
C ALA A 54 -12.39 1.01 -16.26
N SER A 55 -13.12 0.27 -17.09
CA SER A 55 -12.63 -1.00 -17.67
C SER A 55 -11.35 -0.83 -18.50
N GLN A 56 -11.16 0.37 -19.07
CA GLN A 56 -9.95 0.81 -19.74
C GLN A 56 -9.38 2.04 -19.00
N PRO A 57 -8.46 1.86 -18.05
CA PRO A 57 -7.77 2.97 -17.38
C PRO A 57 -7.03 3.86 -18.38
N ARG A 58 -6.93 5.15 -18.06
CA ARG A 58 -6.25 6.16 -18.90
C ARG A 58 -5.28 6.99 -18.08
N SER A 59 -4.21 7.44 -18.72
CA SER A 59 -3.24 8.37 -18.14
C SER A 59 -2.67 9.25 -19.23
N ASN A 60 -2.50 10.54 -18.93
CA ASN A 60 -1.76 11.44 -19.81
C ASN A 60 -0.26 11.14 -19.80
N LEU A 61 0.25 10.55 -18.71
CA LEU A 61 1.67 10.21 -18.54
C LEU A 61 2.06 8.89 -19.20
N ASN A 62 1.08 8.01 -19.43
CA ASN A 62 1.28 6.82 -20.25
C ASN A 62 -0.01 6.48 -20.99
N PRO A 63 -0.04 6.64 -22.33
CA PRO A 63 -1.20 6.29 -23.13
C PRO A 63 -1.39 4.78 -23.28
N HIS A 64 -0.38 3.96 -22.97
CA HIS A 64 -0.39 2.51 -23.17
C HIS A 64 -0.65 1.77 -21.85
N LEU A 65 -1.82 2.00 -21.26
CA LEU A 65 -2.29 1.23 -20.10
C LEU A 65 -3.05 -0.01 -20.55
N GLU A 66 -2.83 -1.11 -19.83
CA GLU A 66 -3.58 -2.34 -20.00
C GLU A 66 -5.01 -2.16 -19.46
N SER A 67 -5.99 -2.80 -20.11
CA SER A 67 -7.37 -2.87 -19.61
C SER A 67 -7.44 -3.68 -18.32
N LEU A 68 -8.51 -3.51 -17.54
CA LEU A 68 -8.74 -4.38 -16.38
C LEU A 68 -8.80 -5.86 -16.79
N GLU A 69 -9.43 -6.18 -17.91
CA GLU A 69 -9.48 -7.55 -18.42
C GLU A 69 -8.10 -8.12 -18.77
N ALA A 70 -7.23 -7.31 -19.38
CA ALA A 70 -5.86 -7.71 -19.68
C ALA A 70 -5.04 -7.92 -18.39
N LEU A 71 -5.19 -7.02 -17.41
CA LEU A 71 -4.56 -7.14 -16.10
C LEU A 71 -5.03 -8.39 -15.35
N ALA A 72 -6.34 -8.70 -15.38
CA ALA A 72 -6.92 -9.89 -14.76
C ALA A 72 -6.26 -11.16 -15.30
N ARG A 73 -6.15 -11.28 -16.64
CA ARG A 73 -5.49 -12.42 -17.28
C ARG A 73 -3.99 -12.48 -16.99
N LYS A 74 -3.32 -11.32 -16.98
CA LYS A 74 -1.86 -11.22 -16.80
C LYS A 74 -1.42 -11.61 -15.39
N TYR A 75 -2.19 -11.23 -14.39
CA TYR A 75 -1.85 -11.43 -12.99
C TYR A 75 -2.68 -12.52 -12.30
N ASP A 76 -3.57 -13.20 -13.04
CA ASP A 76 -4.48 -14.24 -12.53
C ASP A 76 -5.23 -13.78 -11.28
N THR A 77 -5.90 -12.62 -11.40
CA THR A 77 -6.58 -11.95 -10.29
C THR A 77 -7.98 -11.49 -10.69
N ALA A 78 -8.87 -11.36 -9.71
CA ALA A 78 -10.17 -10.73 -9.91
C ALA A 78 -10.04 -9.23 -10.19
N VAL A 79 -11.04 -8.68 -10.88
CA VAL A 79 -11.18 -7.24 -11.12
C VAL A 79 -12.55 -6.75 -10.70
N PHE A 80 -12.62 -5.51 -10.22
CA PHE A 80 -13.84 -4.92 -9.69
C PHE A 80 -14.04 -3.50 -10.22
N SER A 81 -15.29 -3.10 -10.41
CA SER A 81 -15.67 -1.74 -10.83
C SER A 81 -15.70 -0.73 -9.69
N SER A 82 -15.78 -1.20 -8.43
CA SER A 82 -15.90 -0.34 -7.26
C SER A 82 -15.30 -0.98 -6.01
N VAL A 83 -15.02 -0.15 -5.00
CA VAL A 83 -14.52 -0.62 -3.70
C VAL A 83 -15.58 -1.47 -3.00
N SER A 84 -16.85 -1.06 -3.03
CA SER A 84 -17.97 -1.86 -2.54
C SER A 84 -18.03 -3.25 -3.19
N ASP A 85 -17.83 -3.37 -4.51
CA ASP A 85 -17.83 -4.67 -5.19
C ASP A 85 -16.67 -5.56 -4.71
N LEU A 86 -15.47 -4.99 -4.55
CA LEU A 86 -14.32 -5.69 -3.97
C LEU A 86 -14.64 -6.21 -2.56
N LEU A 87 -15.16 -5.34 -1.70
CA LEU A 87 -15.45 -5.65 -0.29
C LEU A 87 -16.52 -6.74 -0.15
N ALA A 88 -17.54 -6.72 -1.01
CA ALA A 88 -18.62 -7.71 -1.00
C ALA A 88 -18.16 -9.10 -1.46
N ASN A 89 -17.21 -9.16 -2.39
CA ASN A 89 -16.80 -10.41 -3.04
C ASN A 89 -15.45 -10.97 -2.54
N THR A 90 -14.75 -10.26 -1.65
CA THR A 90 -13.42 -10.65 -1.15
C THR A 90 -13.39 -10.68 0.39
N PRO A 91 -14.01 -11.68 1.03
CA PRO A 91 -14.09 -11.74 2.49
C PRO A 91 -12.72 -11.91 3.16
N THR A 92 -11.74 -12.52 2.49
CA THR A 92 -10.39 -12.78 3.02
C THR A 92 -9.43 -11.59 2.95
N LEU A 93 -9.89 -10.43 2.45
CA LEU A 93 -9.04 -9.25 2.22
C LEU A 93 -8.34 -8.76 3.51
N ASP A 94 -7.02 -8.68 3.46
CA ASP A 94 -6.17 -8.24 4.57
C ASP A 94 -5.75 -6.78 4.44
N GLY A 95 -5.62 -6.30 3.22
CA GLY A 95 -5.25 -4.92 2.99
C GLY A 95 -5.49 -4.43 1.59
N VAL A 96 -5.40 -3.11 1.42
CA VAL A 96 -5.48 -2.46 0.12
C VAL A 96 -4.34 -1.48 -0.09
N ILE A 97 -3.96 -1.33 -1.36
CA ILE A 97 -3.18 -0.20 -1.82
C ILE A 97 -4.12 0.76 -2.54
N VAL A 98 -4.23 2.00 -2.06
CA VAL A 98 -5.07 3.05 -2.68
C VAL A 98 -4.18 3.96 -3.53
N ALA A 99 -4.31 3.88 -4.85
CA ALA A 99 -3.52 4.61 -5.83
C ALA A 99 -4.42 5.24 -6.91
N THR A 100 -5.42 5.99 -6.47
CA THR A 100 -6.41 6.69 -7.30
C THR A 100 -6.09 8.20 -7.41
N PRO A 101 -6.89 9.00 -8.14
CA PRO A 101 -6.77 10.46 -8.07
C PRO A 101 -6.91 10.96 -6.62
N HIS A 102 -6.12 11.98 -6.25
CA HIS A 102 -5.95 12.40 -4.85
C HIS A 102 -7.28 12.84 -4.18
N SER A 103 -8.20 13.40 -4.95
CA SER A 103 -9.52 13.83 -4.47
C SER A 103 -10.45 12.69 -4.07
N THR A 104 -10.15 11.45 -4.45
CA THR A 104 -11.00 10.28 -4.10
C THR A 104 -10.50 9.55 -2.86
N HIS A 105 -9.29 9.86 -2.38
CA HIS A 105 -8.64 9.15 -1.28
C HIS A 105 -9.47 9.16 0.02
N TYR A 106 -10.04 10.31 0.39
CA TYR A 106 -10.85 10.44 1.60
C TYR A 106 -12.05 9.49 1.57
N ASN A 107 -12.83 9.53 0.50
CA ASN A 107 -14.04 8.71 0.36
C ASN A 107 -13.70 7.22 0.37
N ILE A 108 -12.65 6.79 -0.34
CA ILE A 108 -12.19 5.39 -0.35
C ILE A 108 -11.73 4.97 1.05
N GLY A 109 -10.92 5.80 1.73
CA GLY A 109 -10.44 5.52 3.07
C GLY A 109 -11.59 5.40 4.08
N LYS A 110 -12.58 6.29 4.00
CA LYS A 110 -13.78 6.25 4.81
C LYS A 110 -14.63 5.01 4.54
N GLU A 111 -14.82 4.64 3.27
CA GLU A 111 -15.59 3.45 2.87
C GLU A 111 -14.99 2.16 3.45
N ILE A 112 -13.68 1.99 3.34
CA ILE A 112 -12.98 0.82 3.90
C ILE A 112 -13.05 0.82 5.44
N TYR A 113 -12.92 2.00 6.06
CA TYR A 113 -13.06 2.12 7.51
C TYR A 113 -14.49 1.77 7.98
N ASP A 114 -15.51 2.24 7.28
CA ASP A 114 -16.90 1.89 7.56
C ASP A 114 -17.13 0.37 7.42
N ALA A 115 -16.50 -0.27 6.42
CA ALA A 115 -16.53 -1.72 6.25
C ALA A 115 -15.86 -2.47 7.42
N ASN A 116 -14.75 -1.94 7.95
CA ASN A 116 -14.06 -2.50 9.11
C ASN A 116 -14.89 -2.50 10.40
N ARG A 117 -15.99 -1.73 10.48
CA ARG A 117 -16.89 -1.77 11.65
C ARG A 117 -17.50 -3.15 11.90
N ASN A 118 -17.71 -3.93 10.85
CA ASN A 118 -18.39 -5.22 10.91
C ASN A 118 -17.45 -6.41 10.66
N ARG A 119 -16.13 -6.19 10.59
CA ARG A 119 -15.14 -7.24 10.32
C ARG A 119 -14.41 -7.64 11.60
N GLU A 120 -14.20 -8.93 11.79
CA GLU A 120 -13.31 -9.46 12.84
C GLU A 120 -11.84 -9.17 12.50
N LYS A 121 -11.44 -9.42 11.25
CA LYS A 121 -10.11 -9.06 10.72
C LYS A 121 -10.18 -7.72 9.99
N PRO A 122 -9.48 -6.67 10.46
CA PRO A 122 -9.48 -5.36 9.82
C PRO A 122 -8.75 -5.41 8.47
N ILE A 123 -9.24 -4.63 7.52
CA ILE A 123 -8.53 -4.32 6.28
C ILE A 123 -7.55 -3.18 6.56
N HIS A 124 -6.27 -3.43 6.32
CA HIS A 124 -5.22 -2.42 6.40
C HIS A 124 -5.15 -1.57 5.14
N ILE A 125 -4.67 -0.33 5.26
CA ILE A 125 -4.63 0.62 4.14
C ILE A 125 -3.21 1.14 3.94
N LEU A 126 -2.66 0.97 2.73
CA LEU A 126 -1.53 1.73 2.23
C LEU A 126 -2.02 2.70 1.16
N MET A 127 -2.09 3.98 1.49
CA MET A 127 -2.63 5.02 0.61
C MET A 127 -1.51 5.83 -0.04
N GLU A 128 -1.63 6.10 -1.33
CA GLU A 128 -0.71 7.00 -2.02
C GLU A 128 -0.74 8.41 -1.44
N LYS A 129 0.39 9.10 -1.57
CA LYS A 129 0.47 10.50 -1.19
C LYS A 129 -0.14 11.40 -2.29
N PRO A 130 -0.74 12.55 -1.92
CA PRO A 130 -1.05 12.99 -0.56
C PRO A 130 -2.22 12.19 0.04
N MET A 131 -2.35 12.18 1.38
CA MET A 131 -3.46 11.51 2.07
C MET A 131 -4.82 11.95 1.53
N THR A 132 -5.03 13.26 1.39
CA THR A 132 -6.22 13.87 0.78
C THR A 132 -5.80 15.19 0.10
N THR A 133 -6.74 15.85 -0.58
CA THR A 133 -6.54 17.21 -1.12
C THR A 133 -7.05 18.32 -0.19
N ASN A 134 -7.67 17.97 0.94
CA ASN A 134 -8.28 18.90 1.88
C ASN A 134 -7.87 18.56 3.33
N ILE A 135 -7.55 19.59 4.11
CA ILE A 135 -7.03 19.42 5.46
C ILE A 135 -8.09 18.91 6.45
N GLU A 136 -9.34 19.36 6.33
CA GLU A 136 -10.45 18.86 7.14
C GLU A 136 -10.71 17.37 6.90
N GLU A 137 -10.69 16.93 5.64
CA GLU A 137 -10.76 15.51 5.26
C GLU A 137 -9.60 14.70 5.86
N ALA A 138 -8.38 15.25 5.85
CA ALA A 138 -7.23 14.59 6.45
C ALA A 138 -7.39 14.43 7.97
N TYR A 139 -7.86 15.46 8.68
CA TYR A 139 -8.14 15.39 10.12
C TYR A 139 -9.23 14.37 10.45
N GLN A 140 -10.31 14.35 9.67
CA GLN A 140 -11.39 13.39 9.87
C GLN A 140 -10.90 11.95 9.63
N LEU A 141 -10.15 11.71 8.56
CA LEU A 141 -9.59 10.39 8.28
C LEU A 141 -8.61 9.95 9.38
N HIS A 142 -7.79 10.88 9.88
CA HIS A 142 -6.93 10.64 11.04
C HIS A 142 -7.72 10.24 12.29
N GLN A 143 -8.83 10.92 12.60
CA GLN A 143 -9.68 10.58 13.74
C GLN A 143 -10.31 9.20 13.60
N LEU A 144 -10.77 8.84 12.38
CA LEU A 144 -11.28 7.51 12.09
C LEU A 144 -10.20 6.46 12.38
N VAL A 145 -9.02 6.59 11.77
CA VAL A 145 -7.89 5.66 12.00
C VAL A 145 -7.50 5.58 13.47
N ALA A 146 -7.38 6.71 14.17
CA ALA A 146 -6.99 6.74 15.58
C ALA A 146 -7.98 6.03 16.49
N SER A 147 -9.27 6.00 16.13
CA SER A 147 -10.29 5.27 16.88
C SER A 147 -10.25 3.75 16.69
N ARG A 148 -9.40 3.23 15.78
CA ARG A 148 -9.20 1.80 15.51
C ARG A 148 -7.71 1.45 15.41
N PRO A 149 -7.01 1.38 16.54
CA PRO A 149 -5.55 1.17 16.56
C PRO A 149 -5.11 -0.18 15.98
N GLU A 150 -6.02 -1.14 15.81
CA GLU A 150 -5.77 -2.41 15.13
C GLU A 150 -5.66 -2.26 13.59
N VAL A 151 -6.16 -1.17 13.03
CA VAL A 151 -6.07 -0.89 11.59
C VAL A 151 -4.75 -0.17 11.30
N SER A 152 -3.82 -0.87 10.67
CA SER A 152 -2.65 -0.21 10.07
C SER A 152 -3.09 0.68 8.90
N PHE A 153 -2.83 1.98 9.01
CA PHE A 153 -3.05 2.97 7.96
C PHE A 153 -1.74 3.70 7.68
N LEU A 154 -1.21 3.55 6.47
CA LEU A 154 0.07 4.10 6.05
C LEU A 154 -0.11 5.01 4.83
N ILE A 155 0.60 6.13 4.82
CA ILE A 155 0.78 6.93 3.60
C ILE A 155 2.08 6.50 2.93
N ASN A 156 2.04 6.31 1.60
CA ASN A 156 3.19 5.87 0.81
C ASN A 156 4.24 6.98 0.64
N HIS A 157 4.95 7.30 1.71
CA HIS A 157 6.17 8.11 1.66
C HIS A 157 7.39 7.24 1.32
N SER A 158 7.35 6.56 0.16
CA SER A 158 8.38 5.60 -0.28
C SER A 158 9.82 6.15 -0.24
N ALA A 159 10.01 7.45 -0.42
CA ALA A 159 11.31 8.12 -0.29
C ALA A 159 11.98 7.83 1.07
N ASN A 160 11.20 7.72 2.15
CA ASN A 160 11.70 7.43 3.50
C ASN A 160 12.37 6.05 3.61
N TYR A 161 12.05 5.12 2.71
CA TYR A 161 12.55 3.75 2.73
C TYR A 161 13.79 3.54 1.85
N ARG A 162 14.22 4.56 1.10
CA ARG A 162 15.43 4.50 0.28
C ARG A 162 16.67 4.36 1.16
N SER A 163 17.67 3.63 0.66
CA SER A 163 18.94 3.41 1.37
C SER A 163 19.62 4.74 1.75
N GLN A 164 19.59 5.73 0.85
CA GLN A 164 20.18 7.05 1.10
C GLN A 164 19.47 7.78 2.24
N THR A 165 18.14 7.69 2.30
CA THR A 165 17.34 8.35 3.35
C THR A 165 17.53 7.67 4.70
N LYS A 166 17.65 6.33 4.74
CA LYS A 166 18.02 5.60 5.96
C LYS A 166 19.42 5.98 6.46
N ALA A 167 20.40 6.05 5.56
CA ALA A 167 21.76 6.46 5.91
C ALA A 167 21.79 7.91 6.42
N ALA A 168 21.08 8.83 5.76
CA ALA A 168 20.94 10.20 6.23
C ALA A 168 20.31 10.28 7.63
N HIS A 169 19.24 9.53 7.87
CA HIS A 169 18.59 9.47 9.19
C HIS A 169 19.54 8.98 10.30
N GLN A 170 20.40 7.99 10.01
CA GLN A 170 21.41 7.50 10.94
C GLN A 170 22.56 8.50 11.18
N ALA A 171 22.86 9.36 10.21
CA ALA A 171 23.88 10.40 10.33
C ALA A 171 23.39 11.63 11.11
N VAL A 172 22.08 11.94 11.07
CA VAL A 172 21.51 13.15 11.70
C VAL A 172 21.92 13.33 13.18
N PRO A 173 21.85 12.31 14.07
CA PRO A 173 22.26 12.47 15.47
C PRO A 173 23.73 12.87 15.65
N GLN A 174 24.58 12.62 14.66
CA GLN A 174 26.03 12.89 14.69
C GLN A 174 26.37 14.33 14.30
N LEU A 175 25.41 15.09 13.77
CA LEU A 175 25.61 16.46 13.28
C LEU A 175 25.55 17.53 14.40
N GLY A 176 25.28 17.12 15.64
CA GLY A 176 25.03 18.05 16.75
C GLY A 176 23.71 18.81 16.56
N SER A 177 23.67 20.09 16.95
CA SER A 177 22.46 20.91 16.81
C SER A 177 22.22 21.29 15.34
N LEU A 178 21.15 20.76 14.75
CA LEU A 178 20.71 21.14 13.41
C LEU A 178 20.39 22.64 13.35
N ARG A 179 20.97 23.34 12.37
CA ARG A 179 20.76 24.78 12.16
C ARG A 179 19.97 25.11 10.90
N TYR A 180 20.13 24.30 9.86
CA TYR A 180 19.56 24.54 8.54
C TYR A 180 19.37 23.23 7.79
N GLY A 181 18.30 23.15 7.01
CA GLY A 181 18.03 22.06 6.08
C GLY A 181 17.44 22.64 4.80
N SER A 182 17.90 22.15 3.65
CA SER A 182 17.36 22.51 2.34
C SER A 182 16.90 21.24 1.64
N ILE A 183 15.66 21.24 1.15
CA ILE A 183 15.09 20.12 0.40
C ILE A 183 14.65 20.67 -0.94
N PHE A 184 15.17 20.07 -2.01
CA PHE A 184 14.83 20.42 -3.38
C PHE A 184 14.34 19.18 -4.11
N MET A 185 13.13 19.27 -4.67
CA MET A 185 12.56 18.26 -5.54
C MET A 185 12.27 18.91 -6.88
N ALA A 186 12.93 18.42 -7.93
CA ALA A 186 12.67 18.84 -9.30
C ALA A 186 12.47 17.60 -10.17
N SER A 187 11.52 17.70 -11.10
CA SER A 187 11.34 16.79 -12.21
C SER A 187 11.48 17.57 -13.51
N ALA A 188 11.96 16.92 -14.56
CA ALA A 188 11.90 17.51 -15.88
C ALA A 188 10.42 17.79 -16.25
N LEU A 189 10.13 18.96 -16.83
CA LEU A 189 8.79 19.33 -17.26
C LEU A 189 8.16 18.30 -18.20
N SER A 190 8.98 17.56 -18.96
CA SER A 190 8.57 16.47 -19.85
C SER A 190 7.94 15.26 -19.13
N TRP A 191 7.96 15.21 -17.80
CA TRP A 191 7.27 14.18 -17.00
C TRP A 191 5.91 14.65 -16.46
N ILE A 192 5.50 15.89 -16.75
CA ILE A 192 4.24 16.49 -16.30
C ILE A 192 3.27 16.71 -17.47
N PHE A 193 3.78 16.78 -18.71
CA PHE A 193 3.00 17.00 -19.94
C PHE A 193 3.03 15.79 -20.86
#